data_AF-G1Q0F1-F1
#
_entry.id   AF-G1Q0F1-F1
#
_cell.length_a   1.000
_cell.length_b   1.000
_cell.length_c   1.000
_cell.angle_alpha   90.00
_cell.angle_beta   90.00
_cell.angle_gamma   90.00
#
_symmetry.space_group_name_H-M   'P 1'
#
loop_
_entity.id
_entity.type
_entity.pdbx_description
1 polymer ?
#
loop_
_entity_poly.entity_id
_entity_poly.type
_entity_poly.pdbx_seq_one_letter_code
_entity_poly.pdbx_strand_id
1 'polypeptide(L)' 'LDLPSCSLNLTNDIDKVGIYLDYEGGQVSFYNAKTMTHIYTFSSTFTEKLYSYFCPCLNDGGENKEPLHIVQPQ' A
#
# COMPACT_ATOMS: atom_id res chain seq x y z
N LEU A 1 1.37 -5.29 -17.55
CA LEU A 1 2.18 -5.40 -16.31
C LEU A 1 2.18 -6.87 -15.96
N ASP A 2 2.99 -7.66 -16.65
CA ASP A 2 3.10 -9.08 -16.36
C ASP A 2 4.37 -9.27 -15.55
N LEU A 3 4.20 -9.54 -14.25
CA LEU A 3 5.15 -10.04 -13.23
C LEU A 3 4.33 -10.27 -11.94
N PRO A 4 4.67 -11.27 -11.10
CA PRO A 4 3.67 -12.04 -10.34
C PRO A 4 2.82 -11.18 -9.40
N SER A 5 1.51 -11.23 -9.62
CA SER A 5 0.52 -10.72 -8.67
C SER A 5 0.35 -11.74 -7.54
N CYS A 6 0.46 -11.28 -6.29
CA CYS A 6 0.04 -12.07 -5.13
C CYS A 6 -1.41 -11.72 -4.79
N SER A 7 -2.33 -12.67 -4.91
CA SER A 7 -3.71 -12.46 -4.48
C SER A 7 -3.77 -12.49 -2.95
N LEU A 8 -4.25 -11.41 -2.35
CA LEU A 8 -4.41 -11.29 -0.90
C LEU A 8 -5.88 -11.49 -0.53
N ASN A 9 -6.13 -12.31 0.49
CA ASN A 9 -7.47 -12.46 1.06
C ASN A 9 -7.62 -11.47 2.21
N LEU A 10 -8.36 -10.40 1.98
CA LEU A 10 -8.64 -9.38 2.99
C LEU A 10 -9.89 -9.79 3.78
N THR A 11 -9.80 -9.77 5.11
CA THR A 11 -10.92 -10.14 6.00
C THR A 11 -11.86 -8.99 6.30
N ASN A 12 -11.47 -7.76 5.98
CA ASN A 12 -12.20 -6.53 6.30
C ASN A 12 -12.00 -5.51 5.20
N ASP A 13 -12.99 -4.62 5.06
CA ASP A 13 -12.88 -3.46 4.18
C ASP A 13 -11.72 -2.56 4.61
N ILE A 14 -10.99 -2.04 3.61
CA ILE A 14 -9.81 -1.21 3.80
C ILE A 14 -10.09 0.18 3.23
N ASP A 15 -10.43 1.12 4.12
CA ASP A 15 -10.63 2.52 3.75
C ASP A 15 -9.36 3.36 3.91
N LYS A 16 -8.37 2.85 4.68
CA LYS A 16 -7.11 3.53 4.95
C LYS A 16 -5.97 2.52 5.06
N VAL A 17 -4.95 2.70 4.24
CA VAL A 17 -3.74 1.86 4.21
C VAL A 17 -2.59 2.60 4.89
N GLY A 18 -1.92 1.92 5.83
CA GLY A 18 -0.64 2.34 6.38
C GLY A 18 0.49 1.70 5.58
N ILE A 19 1.51 2.48 5.23
CA ILE A 19 2.72 2.00 4.54
C ILE A 19 3.91 2.31 5.42
N TYR A 20 4.70 1.29 5.73
CA TYR A 20 5.91 1.39 6.53
C TYR A 20 7.12 0.92 5.73
N LEU A 21 8.19 1.72 5.75
CA LEU A 21 9.47 1.40 5.14
C LEU A 21 10.51 1.21 6.24
N ASP A 22 11.09 0.01 6.29
CA ASP A 22 12.33 -0.27 6.99
C ASP A 22 13.42 -0.45 5.93
N TYR A 23 14.16 0.62 5.65
CA TYR A 23 15.12 0.63 4.54
C TYR A 23 16.31 -0.30 4.82
N GLU A 24 16.88 -0.22 6.02
CA GLU A 24 18.05 -1.03 6.41
C GLU A 24 17.68 -2.50 6.61
N GLY A 25 16.50 -2.77 7.16
CA GLY A 25 15.97 -4.14 7.27
C GLY A 25 15.39 -4.68 5.96
N GLY A 26 15.33 -3.88 4.90
CA GLY A 26 14.92 -4.32 3.58
C GLY A 26 13.43 -4.68 3.48
N GLN A 27 12.55 -3.95 4.16
CA GLN A 27 11.12 -4.25 4.21
C GLN A 27 10.23 -3.08 3.80
N VAL A 28 9.18 -3.38 3.06
CA VAL A 28 8.02 -2.51 2.89
C VAL A 28 6.78 -3.26 3.34
N SER A 29 6.11 -2.74 4.36
CA SER A 29 4.96 -3.38 5.00
C SER A 29 3.69 -2.54 4.85
N PHE A 30 2.59 -3.22 4.58
CA PHE A 30 1.25 -2.64 4.41
C PHE A 30 0.33 -3.10 5.53
N TYR A 31 -0.47 -2.17 6.05
CA TYR A 31 -1.39 -2.41 7.16
C TYR A 31 -2.75 -1.81 6.89
N ASN A 32 -3.80 -2.41 7.44
CA ASN A 32 -5.06 -1.69 7.63
C ASN A 32 -4.83 -0.69 8.75
N ALA A 33 -4.80 0.60 8.42
CA ALA A 33 -4.43 1.64 9.37
C ALA A 33 -5.46 1.87 10.48
N LYS A 34 -6.68 1.36 10.32
CA LYS A 34 -7.76 1.49 11.32
C LYS A 34 -7.66 0.40 12.38
N THR A 35 -7.43 -0.84 11.96
CA THR A 35 -7.37 -2.01 12.85
C THR A 35 -5.94 -2.35 13.28
N MET A 36 -4.94 -1.71 12.67
CA MET A 36 -3.51 -2.02 12.82
C MET A 36 -3.17 -3.47 12.43
N THR A 37 -4.01 -4.12 11.62
CA THR A 37 -3.75 -5.48 11.15
C THR A 37 -2.82 -5.47 9.95
N HIS A 38 -1.83 -6.37 9.97
CA HIS A 38 -0.90 -6.58 8.86
C HIS A 38 -1.64 -7.09 7.62
N ILE A 39 -1.30 -6.53 6.45
CA ILE A 39 -1.80 -6.95 5.14
C ILE A 39 -0.73 -7.78 4.43
N TYR A 40 0.45 -7.20 4.24
CA TYR A 40 1.54 -7.84 3.50
C TYR A 40 2.89 -7.16 3.74
N THR A 41 3.98 -7.90 3.58
CA THR A 41 5.35 -7.36 3.61
C THR A 41 6.14 -7.87 2.42
N PHE A 42 6.75 -6.94 1.68
CA PHE A 42 7.80 -7.23 0.73
C PHE A 42 9.14 -7.20 1.44
N SER A 43 10.02 -8.15 1.12
CA SER A 43 11.38 -8.19 1.61
C SER A 43 12.36 -8.14 0.44
N SER A 44 13.28 -7.18 0.45
CA SER A 44 14.30 -6.99 -0.57
C SER A 44 15.46 -6.13 -0.03
N THR A 45 16.66 -6.31 -0.56
CA THR A 45 17.78 -5.42 -0.27
C THR A 45 17.66 -4.16 -1.12
N PHE A 46 17.53 -3.00 -0.49
CA PHE A 46 17.48 -1.72 -1.20
C PHE A 46 18.89 -1.13 -1.33
N THR A 47 19.26 -0.72 -2.54
CA THR A 47 20.57 -0.12 -2.83
C THR A 47 20.47 1.34 -3.27
N GLU A 48 19.26 1.82 -3.53
CA GLU A 48 18.99 3.13 -4.11
C GLU A 48 17.88 3.86 -3.35
N LYS A 49 17.79 5.17 -3.57
CA LYS A 49 16.73 5.99 -2.99
C LYS A 49 15.36 5.50 -3.47
N LEU A 50 14.47 5.23 -2.53
CA LEU A 50 13.09 4.90 -2.79
C LEU A 50 12.21 6.16 -2.80
N TYR A 51 11.14 6.08 -3.59
CA TYR A 51 10.10 7.10 -3.66
C TYR A 51 8.75 6.45 -3.47
N SER A 52 7.84 7.15 -2.80
CA SER A 52 6.45 6.72 -2.70
C SER A 52 5.77 6.77 -4.07
N TYR A 53 5.04 5.71 -4.42
CA TYR A 53 4.23 5.64 -5.62
C TYR A 53 2.74 5.66 -5.25
N PHE A 54 1.97 6.54 -5.90
CA PHE A 54 0.53 6.64 -5.73
C PHE A 54 -0.14 6.64 -7.10
N CYS A 55 -1.17 5.82 -7.26
CA CYS A 55 -1.99 5.79 -8.47
C CYS A 55 -3.46 5.62 -8.04
N PRO A 56 -4.32 6.63 -8.28
CA PRO A 56 -5.75 6.52 -8.00
C PRO A 56 -6.47 5.59 -8.98
N CYS A 57 -5.77 4.97 -9.94
CA CYS A 57 -6.33 4.18 -11.04
C CYS A 57 -7.28 4.99 -11.95
N LEU A 58 -7.91 4.30 -12.90
CA LEU A 58 -8.85 4.91 -13.84
C LEU A 58 -10.17 5.26 -13.13
N ASN A 59 -10.82 6.32 -13.60
CA ASN A 59 -12.19 6.62 -13.22
C ASN A 59 -13.15 5.67 -13.98
N ASP A 60 -13.47 4.53 -13.38
CA ASP A 60 -14.29 3.47 -13.97
C ASP A 60 -15.76 3.87 -14.06
N GLY A 61 -16.15 4.52 -15.16
CA GLY A 61 -17.53 4.96 -15.40
C GLY A 61 -18.08 6.00 -14.40
N GLY A 62 -17.24 6.55 -13.52
CA GLY A 62 -17.65 7.45 -12.44
C GLY A 62 -17.56 6.86 -11.03
N GLU A 63 -17.31 5.55 -10.89
CA GLU A 63 -17.32 4.84 -9.61
C GLU A 63 -16.02 5.05 -8.79
N ASN A 64 -14.92 5.41 -9.45
CA ASN A 64 -13.62 5.67 -8.83
C ASN A 64 -13.17 7.12 -9.06
N LYS A 65 -14.05 8.06 -8.71
CA LYS A 65 -13.86 9.51 -8.91
C LYS A 65 -13.13 10.20 -7.75
N GLU A 66 -13.08 9.58 -6.57
CA GLU A 66 -12.50 10.17 -5.37
C GLU A 66 -10.97 10.09 -5.40
N PRO A 67 -10.25 11.12 -4.90
CA PRO A 67 -8.79 11.11 -4.90
C PRO A 67 -8.23 10.25 -3.77
N LEU A 68 -6.95 9.89 -3.89
CA LEU A 68 -6.17 9.39 -2.75
C LEU A 68 -5.81 10.55 -1.82
N HIS A 69 -6.13 10.41 -0.53
CA HIS A 69 -5.78 11.39 0.49
C HIS A 69 -4.57 10.92 1.30
N ILE A 70 -3.49 11.71 1.29
CA ILE A 70 -2.37 11.53 2.21
C ILE A 70 -2.75 12.18 3.54
N VAL A 71 -2.79 11.39 4.60
CA VAL A 71 -3.15 11.83 5.94
C VAL A 71 -1.95 11.71 6.88
N GLN A 72 -1.87 12.60 7.88
CA GLN A 72 -0.88 12.47 8.94
C GLN A 72 -1.28 11.36 9.92
N PRO A 73 -0.32 10.66 10.54
CA PRO A 73 -0.60 9.74 11.64
C PRO A 73 -1.33 10.50 12.77
N GLN A 74 -2.37 9.88 13.33
CA GLN A 74 -3.05 10.36 14.54
C GLN A 74 -2.41 9.77 15.78
#